data_AF-A0A7S1UA97-F1
#
_entry.id   AF-A0A7S1UA97-F1
#
_cell.length_a   1.000
_cell.length_b   1.000
_cell.length_c   1.000
_cell.angle_alpha   90.00
_cell.angle_beta   90.00
_cell.angle_gamma   90.00
#
_symmetry.space_group_name_H-M   'P 1'
#
loop_
_entity.id
_entity.type
_entity.pdbx_description
1 polymer ?
#
loop_
_entity_poly.entity_id
_entity_poly.type
_entity_poly.pdbx_seq_one_letter_code
_entity_poly.pdbx_strand_id
1 'polypeptide(L)'
;AVIDGDRLDFEGFEKTYYDKSQDVVDLICEALDHHYMFSALNADDRQDFAMQMNSKPMASGDVIIREGDHGDFMYIMESGAVDFLMSGGKVGENGVPGTIFGEF
;
A
#
# COMPACT_ATOMS: atom_id res chain seq x y z
N ALA A 1 13.39 -2.85 -16.31
CA ALA A 1 12.16 -3.65 -16.38
C ALA A 1 12.00 -4.10 -17.83
N VAL A 2 12.09 -5.40 -18.08
CA VAL A 2 11.64 -5.99 -19.34
C VAL A 2 10.20 -6.40 -19.09
N ILE A 3 9.28 -5.87 -19.90
CA ILE A 3 7.89 -6.34 -19.91
C ILE A 3 7.88 -7.46 -20.94
N ASP A 4 8.03 -8.70 -20.49
CA ASP A 4 7.57 -9.85 -21.27
C ASP A 4 6.17 -10.21 -20.77
N GLY A 5 5.30 -10.59 -21.71
CA GLY A 5 3.84 -10.61 -21.56
C GLY A 5 3.36 -11.14 -20.21
N ASP A 6 2.62 -10.29 -19.49
CA ASP A 6 1.85 -10.60 -18.29
C ASP A 6 2.60 -10.93 -17.00
N ARG A 7 3.94 -10.77 -16.93
CA ARG A 7 4.68 -10.86 -15.66
C ARG A 7 5.60 -9.67 -15.44
N LEU A 8 5.47 -9.05 -14.26
CA LEU A 8 6.45 -8.09 -13.76
C LEU A 8 7.73 -8.83 -13.36
N ASP A 9 8.58 -9.11 -14.35
CA ASP A 9 9.88 -9.74 -14.11
C ASP A 9 10.90 -8.67 -13.69
N PHE A 10 11.06 -8.51 -12.37
CA PHE A 10 12.11 -7.70 -11.76
C PHE A 10 13.45 -8.46 -11.73
N GLU A 11 14.00 -8.77 -12.90
CA GLU A 11 15.36 -9.33 -12.97
C GLU A 11 16.37 -8.34 -12.34
N GLY A 12 17.04 -8.78 -11.27
CA GLY A 12 18.12 -8.04 -10.62
C GLY A 12 17.78 -7.29 -9.33
N PHE A 13 16.53 -7.33 -8.84
CA PHE A 13 16.17 -6.82 -7.51
C PHE A 13 16.08 -7.95 -6.49
N GLU A 14 16.75 -7.78 -5.34
CA GLU A 14 16.65 -8.72 -4.23
C GLU A 14 15.26 -8.56 -3.57
N LYS A 15 14.36 -9.53 -3.80
CA LYS A 15 13.04 -9.53 -3.16
C LYS A 15 13.22 -9.71 -1.65
N THR A 16 12.76 -8.74 -0.87
CA THR A 16 12.71 -8.82 0.59
C THR A 16 11.30 -9.17 1.03
N TYR A 17 11.16 -10.23 1.81
CA TYR A 17 9.87 -10.69 2.34
C TYR A 17 9.81 -10.48 3.85
N TYR A 18 8.64 -10.08 4.35
CA TYR A 18 8.37 -9.85 5.77
C TYR A 18 7.25 -10.76 6.25
N ASP A 19 7.49 -11.47 7.36
CA ASP A 19 6.49 -12.30 8.01
C ASP A 19 5.28 -11.47 8.47
N LYS A 20 4.08 -11.92 8.12
CA LYS A 20 2.79 -11.32 8.49
C LYS A 20 1.80 -12.42 8.83
N SER A 21 0.75 -12.09 9.59
CA SER A 21 -0.36 -13.02 9.78
C SER A 21 -1.17 -13.17 8.50
N GLN A 22 -1.89 -14.29 8.37
CA GLN A 22 -2.77 -14.52 7.23
C GLN A 22 -3.82 -13.41 7.07
N ASP A 23 -4.41 -12.96 8.18
CA ASP A 23 -5.42 -11.88 8.15
C ASP A 23 -4.87 -10.57 7.56
N VAL A 24 -3.60 -10.24 7.82
CA VAL A 24 -2.97 -9.04 7.26
C VAL A 24 -2.67 -9.22 5.78
N VAL A 25 -2.22 -10.42 5.37
CA VAL A 25 -2.00 -10.73 3.95
C VAL A 25 -3.31 -10.64 3.18
N ASP A 26 -4.40 -11.21 3.72
CA ASP A 26 -5.72 -11.19 3.09
C ASP A 26 -6.26 -9.75 2.97
N LEU A 27 -6.09 -8.94 4.02
CA LEU A 27 -6.45 -7.51 3.99
C LEU A 27 -5.73 -6.76 2.87
N ILE A 28 -4.42 -6.97 2.73
CA ILE A 28 -3.62 -6.32 1.69
C ILE A 28 -4.04 -6.81 0.31
N CYS A 29 -4.20 -8.12 0.12
CA CYS A 29 -4.62 -8.71 -1.14
C CYS A 29 -5.99 -8.16 -1.61
N GLU A 30 -6.95 -8.04 -0.69
CA GLU A 30 -8.27 -7.46 -0.97
C GLU A 30 -8.16 -5.97 -1.35
N ALA A 31 -7.37 -5.20 -0.61
CA ALA A 31 -7.15 -3.79 -0.92
C ALA A 31 -6.53 -3.60 -2.31
N LEU A 32 -5.55 -4.45 -2.69
CA LEU A 32 -4.93 -4.43 -4.01
C LEU A 32 -5.90 -4.86 -5.11
N ASP A 33 -6.71 -5.90 -4.89
CA ASP A 33 -7.69 -6.37 -5.90
C ASP A 33 -8.71 -5.29 -6.27
N HIS A 34 -9.13 -4.48 -5.29
CA HIS A 34 -10.14 -3.44 -5.49
C HIS A 34 -9.60 -2.09 -5.94
N HIS A 35 -8.28 -1.90 -5.96
CA HIS A 35 -7.67 -0.62 -6.30
C HIS A 35 -7.17 -0.60 -7.75
N TYR A 36 -7.67 0.36 -8.54
CA TYR A 36 -7.50 0.41 -10.00
C TYR A 36 -6.03 0.37 -10.47
N MET A 37 -5.10 0.96 -9.70
CA MET A 37 -3.66 0.94 -10.03
C MET A 37 -3.05 -0.48 -10.05
N PHE A 38 -3.66 -1.45 -9.36
CA PHE A 38 -3.14 -2.82 -9.22
C PHE A 38 -3.98 -3.85 -9.99
N SER A 39 -4.86 -3.40 -10.89
CA SER A 39 -5.75 -4.24 -11.69
C SER A 39 -5.05 -5.27 -12.59
N ALA A 40 -3.75 -5.08 -12.87
CA ALA A 40 -2.95 -6.03 -13.65
C ALA A 40 -2.35 -7.17 -12.81
N LEU A 41 -2.36 -7.08 -11.47
CA LEU A 41 -1.81 -8.11 -10.60
C LEU A 41 -2.79 -9.28 -10.50
N ASN A 42 -2.29 -10.49 -10.80
CA ASN A 42 -3.02 -11.72 -10.49
C ASN A 42 -2.94 -12.03 -8.98
N ALA A 43 -3.62 -13.10 -8.55
CA ALA A 43 -3.67 -13.49 -7.14
C ALA A 43 -2.27 -13.79 -6.55
N ASP A 44 -1.42 -14.48 -7.29
CA ASP A 44 -0.07 -14.84 -6.84
C ASP A 44 0.81 -13.58 -6.72
N ASP A 45 0.74 -12.67 -7.69
CA ASP A 45 1.49 -11.41 -7.67
C ASP A 45 1.04 -10.51 -6.51
N ARG A 46 -0.26 -10.46 -6.19
CA ARG A 46 -0.78 -9.73 -5.02
C ARG A 46 -0.26 -10.32 -3.72
N GLN A 47 -0.24 -11.64 -3.61
CA GLN A 47 0.32 -12.32 -2.43
C GLN A 47 1.82 -12.02 -2.28
N ASP A 48 2.56 -12.08 -3.39
CA ASP A 48 3.99 -11.75 -3.42
C ASP A 48 4.22 -10.29 -3.02
N PHE A 49 3.38 -9.36 -3.48
CA PHE A 49 3.46 -7.94 -3.12
C PHE A 49 3.12 -7.71 -1.64
N ALA A 50 2.06 -8.34 -1.14
CA ALA A 50 1.66 -8.27 0.27
C ALA A 50 2.78 -8.75 1.20
N MET A 51 3.49 -9.82 0.83
CA MET A 51 4.62 -10.33 1.61
C MET A 51 5.85 -9.41 1.53
N GLN A 52 6.02 -8.63 0.46
CA GLN A 52 7.12 -7.66 0.32
C GLN A 52 6.87 -6.31 1.01
N MET A 53 5.62 -5.96 1.32
CA MET A 53 5.32 -4.74 2.07
C MET A 53 5.88 -4.80 3.50
N ASN A 54 6.39 -3.70 4.03
CA ASN A 54 6.88 -3.62 5.40
C ASN A 54 5.89 -2.86 6.29
N SER A 55 5.64 -3.36 7.50
CA SER A 55 4.77 -2.70 8.48
C SER A 55 5.47 -1.47 9.06
N LYS A 56 4.74 -0.34 9.15
CA LYS A 56 5.25 0.92 9.71
C LYS A 56 4.31 1.41 10.82
N PRO A 57 4.60 1.09 12.10
CA PRO A 57 3.79 1.54 13.23
C PRO A 57 3.82 3.07 13.35
N MET A 58 2.65 3.66 13.65
CA MET A 58 2.47 5.09 13.86
C MET A 58 1.67 5.36 15.13
N ALA A 59 1.94 6.48 15.78
CA ALA A 59 1.18 6.97 16.92
C ALA A 59 0.06 7.94 16.48
N SER A 60 -0.94 8.12 17.35
CA SER A 60 -1.97 9.14 17.12
C SER A 60 -1.33 10.52 17.08
N GLY A 61 -1.66 11.29 16.03
CA GLY A 61 -1.09 12.61 15.78
C GLY A 61 0.16 12.62 14.89
N ASP A 62 0.71 11.45 14.54
CA ASP A 62 1.79 11.36 13.56
C ASP A 62 1.29 11.78 12.17
N VAL A 63 2.17 12.47 11.44
CA VAL A 63 1.94 12.84 10.05
C VAL A 63 2.64 11.83 9.15
N ILE A 64 1.86 11.02 8.43
CA ILE A 64 2.38 9.93 7.57
C ILE A 64 2.95 10.49 6.26
N ILE A 65 2.21 11.40 5.62
CA ILE A 65 2.58 12.07 4.37
C ILE A 65 2.31 13.57 4.55
N ARG A 66 3.22 14.43 4.06
CA ARG A 66 2.99 15.87 3.94
C ARG A 66 2.88 16.24 2.47
N GLU A 67 1.94 17.12 2.16
CA GLU A 67 1.83 17.68 0.81
C GLU A 67 3.13 18.37 0.41
N GLY A 68 3.61 18.05 -0.79
CA GLY A 68 4.87 18.58 -1.34
C GLY A 68 6.12 17.78 -0.95
N ASP A 69 6.02 16.78 -0.09
CA ASP A 69 7.11 15.82 0.12
C ASP A 69 7.28 14.93 -1.11
N HIS A 70 8.50 14.41 -1.29
CA HIS A 70 8.76 13.44 -2.34
C HIS A 70 8.05 12.11 -2.01
N GLY A 71 7.16 11.68 -2.90
CA GLY A 71 6.39 10.44 -2.75
C GLY A 71 7.22 9.22 -3.09
N ASP A 72 7.88 8.63 -2.08
CA ASP A 72 8.66 7.39 -2.25
C ASP A 72 7.87 6.12 -1.91
N PHE A 73 6.76 6.27 -1.18
CA PHE A 73 6.01 5.16 -0.61
C PHE A 73 4.50 5.37 -0.71
N MET A 74 3.81 4.31 -1.11
CA MET A 74 2.39 4.14 -0.87
C MET A 74 2.15 3.35 0.43
N TYR A 75 0.96 3.50 1.00
CA TYR A 75 0.58 2.83 2.24
C TYR A 75 -0.77 2.14 2.08
N ILE A 76 -0.93 1.04 2.80
CA ILE A 76 -2.23 0.37 3.00
C ILE A 76 -2.46 0.34 4.51
N MET A 77 -3.63 0.80 4.94
CA MET A 77 -3.93 0.86 6.36
C MET A 77 -4.26 -0.54 6.91
N GLU A 78 -3.44 -1.04 7.83
CA GLU A 78 -3.68 -2.34 8.48
C GLU A 78 -4.69 -2.23 9.64
N SER A 79 -4.53 -1.22 10.49
CA SER A 79 -5.38 -0.98 11.66
C SER A 79 -5.44 0.51 12.02
N GLY A 80 -6.48 0.91 12.76
CA GLY A 80 -6.69 2.31 13.16
C GLY A 80 -7.44 3.13 12.11
N ALA A 81 -7.23 4.45 12.12
CA ALA A 81 -7.81 5.37 11.15
C ALA A 81 -6.90 6.58 10.93
N VAL A 82 -6.97 7.17 9.73
CA VAL A 82 -6.24 8.38 9.34
C VAL A 82 -7.19 9.45 8.83
N ASP A 83 -6.87 10.72 9.07
CA ASP A 83 -7.54 11.85 8.45
C ASP A 83 -6.68 12.37 7.28
N PHE A 84 -7.32 12.68 6.15
CA PHE A 84 -6.68 13.42 5.06
C PHE A 84 -6.97 14.90 5.22
N LEU A 85 -5.95 15.75 5.25
CA LEU A 85 -6.05 17.17 5.55
C LEU A 85 -5.37 18.01 4.47
N MET A 86 -5.97 19.13 4.07
CA MET A 86 -5.38 20.15 3.20
C MET A 86 -5.57 21.56 3.80
N SER A 87 -5.02 22.60 3.15
CA SER A 87 -5.22 24.00 3.57
C SER A 87 -6.70 24.39 3.48
N GLY A 88 -7.44 24.18 4.57
CA GLY A 88 -8.89 24.35 4.63
C GLY A 88 -9.59 23.35 5.56
N GLY A 89 -8.89 22.29 5.98
CA GLY A 89 -9.39 21.28 6.91
C GLY A 89 -9.38 19.88 6.33
N LYS A 90 -10.23 19.01 6.87
CA LYS A 90 -10.34 17.62 6.43
C LYS A 90 -10.90 17.53 5.02
N VAL A 91 -10.29 16.67 4.21
CA VAL A 91 -10.70 16.35 2.86
C VAL A 91 -11.10 14.87 2.80
N GLY A 92 -12.31 14.56 2.38
CA GLY A 92 -12.79 13.19 2.26
C GLY A 92 -13.09 12.48 3.59
N GLU A 93 -13.37 11.19 3.47
CA GLU A 93 -13.62 10.28 4.59
C GLU A 93 -12.31 9.86 5.28
N ASN A 94 -12.42 9.30 6.47
CA ASN A 94 -11.26 8.70 7.12
C ASN A 94 -10.76 7.51 6.31
N GLY A 95 -9.44 7.38 6.20
CA GLY A 95 -8.84 6.10 5.85
C GLY A 95 -9.03 5.14 7.02
N VAL A 96 -9.46 3.92 6.72
CA VAL A 96 -9.72 2.81 7.66
C VAL A 96 -8.98 1.57 7.15
N PRO A 97 -9.00 0.42 7.85
CA PRO A 97 -8.30 -0.77 7.37
C PRO A 97 -8.66 -1.11 5.92
N GLY A 98 -7.65 -1.37 5.09
CA GLY A 98 -7.75 -1.60 3.64
C GLY A 98 -7.70 -0.34 2.78
N THR A 99 -7.74 0.86 3.36
CA THR A 99 -7.55 2.10 2.58
C THR A 99 -6.12 2.20 2.04
N ILE A 100 -5.99 2.40 0.73
CA ILE A 100 -4.74 2.72 0.04
C ILE A 100 -4.60 4.24 -0.07
N PHE A 101 -3.41 4.77 0.19
CA PHE A 101 -3.10 6.20 0.02
C PHE A 101 -1.60 6.43 -0.23
N GLY A 102 -1.26 7.60 -0.77
CA GLY A 102 0.14 7.98 -1.07
C GLY A 102 0.65 7.43 -2.40
N GLU A 103 -0.26 7.12 -3.31
CA GLU A 103 -0.01 6.54 -4.63
C GLU A 103 0.37 7.56 -5.72
N PHE A 104 0.41 8.86 -5.38
CA PHE A 104 0.62 9.99 -6.29
C PHE A 104 1.82 10.86 -5.92
#